data_AF-A0A382UFS1-F1
#
_entry.id   AF-A0A382UFS1-F1
#
_cell.length_a   1.000
_cell.length_b   1.000
_cell.length_c   1.000
_cell.angle_alpha   90.00
_cell.angle_beta   90.00
_cell.angle_gamma   90.00
#
_symmetry.space_group_name_H-M   'P 1'
#
loop_
_entity.id
_entity.type
_entity.pdbx_description
1 polymer ?
#
loop_
_entity_poly.entity_id
_entity_poly.type
_entity_poly.pdbx_seq_one_letter_code
_entity_poly.pdbx_strand_id
1 'polypeptide(L)'
;MNDKAKLGLSIAAIILCGGFIINVVSSSSGDPDQKDGGTLFKCTACGEEQVIDDKTHGQFYDDNPNMLGQPMVCPLCNKGQLVSGLKCPVNGCFYVQAGQMADGRPVCPKCKKPLP
;
A
#
# COMPACT_ATOMS: atom_id res chain seq x y z
N MET A 1 -28.20 -22.71 -36.27
CA MET A 1 -29.00 -21.83 -35.38
C MET A 1 -28.87 -22.39 -33.97
N ASN A 2 -28.16 -21.69 -33.10
CA ASN A 2 -28.20 -21.82 -31.65
C ASN A 2 -27.54 -20.57 -31.07
N ASP A 3 -28.39 -19.60 -30.77
CA ASP A 3 -28.13 -18.45 -29.91
C ASP A 3 -27.56 -18.91 -28.57
N LYS A 4 -26.48 -18.26 -28.12
CA LYS A 4 -26.30 -17.92 -26.70
C LYS A 4 -25.15 -16.94 -26.49
N ALA A 5 -25.51 -15.89 -25.75
CA ALA A 5 -24.65 -15.01 -24.97
C ALA A 5 -23.83 -13.95 -25.72
N LYS A 6 -24.57 -12.94 -26.19
CA LYS A 6 -24.30 -11.51 -26.00
C LYS A 6 -23.41 -11.21 -24.78
N LEU A 7 -22.09 -11.21 -24.96
CA LEU A 7 -21.12 -10.60 -24.04
C LEU A 7 -21.04 -9.10 -24.36
N GLY A 8 -22.09 -8.40 -23.95
CA GLY A 8 -21.96 -6.99 -23.65
C GLY A 8 -21.24 -6.87 -22.31
N LEU A 9 -19.99 -6.41 -22.32
CA LEU A 9 -19.45 -5.71 -21.17
C LEU A 9 -18.75 -4.45 -21.68
N SER A 10 -19.42 -3.34 -21.40
CA SER A 10 -19.06 -1.98 -21.72
C SER A 10 -17.59 -1.70 -21.44
N ILE A 11 -16.86 -1.34 -22.50
CA ILE A 11 -15.64 -0.54 -22.38
C ILE A 11 -16.12 0.85 -21.96
N ALA A 12 -16.29 1.02 -20.65
CA ALA A 12 -16.53 2.32 -20.06
C ALA A 12 -15.28 3.16 -20.33
N ALA A 13 -15.47 4.20 -21.13
CA ALA A 13 -14.50 5.22 -21.41
C ALA A 13 -13.99 5.81 -20.10
N ILE A 14 -12.71 5.62 -19.80
CA ILE A 14 -12.00 6.43 -18.80
C ILE A 14 -11.40 7.60 -19.58
N ILE A 15 -12.26 8.60 -19.79
CA ILE A 15 -11.89 9.92 -20.28
C ILE A 15 -11.22 10.68 -19.14
N LEU A 16 -9.95 11.00 -19.36
CA LEU A 16 -9.28 12.26 -19.02
C LEU A 16 -9.51 12.83 -17.61
N CYS A 17 -8.61 12.46 -16.69
CA CYS A 17 -7.98 13.37 -15.72
C CYS A 17 -6.67 12.72 -15.24
N GLY A 18 -5.53 13.26 -15.67
CA GLY A 18 -4.21 13.04 -15.06
C GLY A 18 -3.84 11.58 -14.76
N GLY A 19 -3.59 10.78 -15.79
CA GLY A 19 -3.06 9.42 -15.62
C GLY A 19 -1.64 9.45 -15.07
N PHE A 20 -1.48 9.47 -13.75
CA PHE A 20 -0.29 8.94 -13.10
C PHE A 20 -0.31 7.43 -13.31
N ILE A 21 0.45 6.93 -14.28
CA ILE A 21 0.70 5.49 -14.43
C ILE A 21 1.64 5.11 -13.29
N ILE A 22 1.06 4.78 -12.14
CA ILE A 22 1.79 4.11 -11.08
C ILE A 22 1.97 2.68 -11.59
N ASN A 23 3.22 2.31 -11.92
CA ASN A 23 3.58 0.91 -12.11
C ASN A 23 3.30 0.20 -10.77
N VAL A 24 2.09 -0.33 -10.62
CA VAL A 24 1.73 -1.13 -9.47
C VAL A 24 2.49 -2.44 -9.63
N VAL A 25 3.65 -2.55 -8.98
CA VAL A 25 4.31 -3.85 -8.83
C VAL A 25 3.41 -4.67 -7.91
N SER A 26 2.49 -5.40 -8.53
CA SER A 26 1.74 -6.45 -7.83
C SER A 26 2.79 -7.40 -7.31
N SER A 27 3.04 -7.37 -6.00
CA SER A 27 4.14 -8.06 -5.36
C SER A 27 3.89 -9.56 -5.41
N SER A 28 4.24 -10.18 -6.53
CA SER A 28 4.55 -11.60 -6.60
C SER A 28 5.70 -11.88 -5.64
N SER A 29 5.55 -12.97 -4.90
CA SER A 29 6.33 -13.39 -3.75
C SER A 29 7.84 -13.42 -4.03
N GLY A 30 8.62 -12.88 -3.08
CA GLY A 30 10.03 -13.22 -2.87
C GLY A 30 11.03 -12.17 -3.34
N ASP A 31 11.49 -11.34 -2.39
CA ASP A 31 12.93 -11.09 -2.25
C ASP A 31 13.25 -10.55 -0.82
N PRO A 32 14.12 -11.20 -0.03
CA PRO A 32 14.58 -10.69 1.26
C PRO A 32 15.66 -9.59 1.14
N ASP A 33 16.07 -9.17 -0.06
CA ASP A 33 17.03 -8.10 -0.30
C ASP A 33 16.35 -6.81 -0.81
N GLN A 34 15.31 -6.33 -0.10
CA GLN A 34 14.87 -4.95 -0.30
C GLN A 34 15.79 -4.01 0.49
N LYS A 35 16.98 -3.77 -0.06
CA LYS A 35 17.79 -2.62 0.34
C LYS A 35 17.09 -1.34 -0.11
N ASP A 36 16.75 -0.54 0.90
CA ASP A 36 16.71 0.92 0.92
C ASP A 36 15.95 1.65 -0.19
N GLY A 37 14.78 2.19 0.16
CA GLY A 37 14.27 3.38 -0.53
C GLY A 37 12.78 3.64 -0.45
N GLY A 38 11.98 2.78 0.19
CA GLY A 38 10.53 2.96 0.23
C GLY A 38 9.89 2.63 1.57
N THR A 39 8.84 3.38 1.87
CA THR A 39 7.99 3.16 3.04
C THR A 39 6.84 2.23 2.68
N LEU A 40 6.57 1.22 3.51
CA LEU A 40 5.42 0.35 3.34
C LEU A 40 4.16 1.06 3.83
N PHE A 41 3.15 1.14 2.96
CA PHE A 41 1.85 1.67 3.27
C PHE A 41 0.77 0.62 3.14
N LYS A 42 -0.31 0.77 3.92
CA LYS A 42 -1.52 -0.03 3.80
C LYS A 42 -2.74 0.87 3.66
N CYS A 43 -3.62 0.54 2.72
CA CYS A 43 -4.87 1.25 2.56
C CYS A 43 -5.87 0.88 3.67
N THR A 44 -6.49 1.89 4.29
CA THR A 44 -7.53 1.69 5.31
C THR A 44 -8.86 1.17 4.76
N ALA A 45 -9.13 1.32 3.45
CA ALA A 45 -10.38 0.90 2.84
C ALA A 45 -10.29 -0.47 2.15
N CYS A 46 -9.32 -0.66 1.23
CA CYS A 46 -9.18 -1.93 0.51
C CYS A 46 -8.20 -2.92 1.17
N GLY A 47 -7.38 -2.47 2.12
CA GLY A 47 -6.43 -3.33 2.82
C GLY A 47 -5.16 -3.67 2.03
N GLU A 48 -5.03 -3.20 0.81
CA GLU A 48 -3.85 -3.43 -0.04
C GLU A 48 -2.60 -2.78 0.55
N GLU A 49 -1.49 -3.53 0.47
CA GLU A 49 -0.16 -3.13 0.95
C GLU A 49 0.71 -2.73 -0.24
N GLN A 50 1.33 -1.56 -0.16
CA GLN A 50 2.14 -1.01 -1.25
C GLN A 50 3.41 -0.36 -0.69
N VAL A 51 4.54 -0.63 -1.33
CA VAL A 51 5.80 0.08 -1.04
C VAL A 51 5.85 1.30 -1.95
N ILE A 52 6.02 2.47 -1.34
CA ILE A 52 6.15 3.74 -2.07
C ILE A 52 7.55 4.26 -1.79
N ASP A 53 8.32 4.50 -2.84
CA ASP A 53 9.65 5.08 -2.71
C ASP A 53 9.59 6.54 -2.23
N ASP A 54 10.63 6.98 -1.55
CA ASP A 54 10.68 8.32 -0.94
C ASP A 54 10.55 9.44 -1.97
N LYS A 55 11.01 9.22 -3.21
CA LYS A 55 10.88 10.21 -4.29
C LYS A 55 9.42 10.34 -4.73
N THR A 56 8.72 9.23 -4.97
CA THR A 56 7.28 9.26 -5.29
C THR A 56 6.48 9.85 -4.13
N HIS A 57 6.83 9.52 -2.89
CA HIS A 57 6.18 10.08 -1.70
C HIS A 57 6.38 11.60 -1.60
N GLY A 58 7.60 12.09 -1.82
CA GLY A 58 7.91 13.52 -1.85
C GLY A 58 7.20 14.26 -2.97
N GLN A 59 7.28 13.74 -4.20
CA GLN A 59 6.64 14.33 -5.37
C GLN A 59 5.13 14.51 -5.19
N PHE A 60 4.46 13.58 -4.51
CA PHE A 60 3.04 13.72 -4.19
C PHE A 60 2.74 15.02 -3.42
N TYR A 61 3.52 15.36 -2.39
CA TYR A 61 3.30 16.57 -1.61
C TYR A 61 3.80 17.83 -2.33
N ASP A 62 4.83 17.72 -3.17
CA ASP A 62 5.26 18.82 -4.03
C ASP A 62 4.16 19.21 -5.03
N ASP A 63 3.47 18.23 -5.61
CA ASP A 63 2.34 18.43 -6.53
C ASP A 63 1.05 18.83 -5.79
N ASN A 64 0.93 18.47 -4.52
CA ASN A 64 -0.26 18.70 -3.68
C ASN A 64 0.12 19.36 -2.34
N PRO A 65 0.58 20.63 -2.34
CA PRO A 65 1.09 21.28 -1.12
C PRO A 65 0.01 21.45 -0.03
N ASN A 66 -1.27 21.49 -0.42
CA ASN A 66 -2.40 21.51 0.50
C ASN A 66 -2.61 20.19 1.26
N MET A 67 -1.94 19.11 0.85
CA MET A 67 -2.00 17.80 1.48
C MET A 67 -0.83 17.57 2.46
N LEU A 68 0.06 18.54 2.66
CA LEU A 68 1.16 18.41 3.62
C LEU A 68 0.64 18.05 5.02
N GLY A 69 1.16 16.96 5.58
CA GLY A 69 0.74 16.41 6.87
C GLY A 69 -0.56 15.61 6.84
N GLN A 70 -1.24 15.50 5.69
CA GLN A 70 -2.38 14.62 5.49
C GLN A 70 -1.93 13.29 4.87
N PRO A 71 -2.54 12.15 5.24
CA PRO A 71 -2.22 10.87 4.62
C PRO A 71 -2.67 10.87 3.15
N MET A 72 -1.85 10.28 2.28
CA MET A 72 -2.17 10.08 0.86
C MET A 72 -3.45 9.26 0.69
N VAL A 73 -4.25 9.61 -0.30
CA VAL A 73 -5.38 8.78 -0.74
C VAL A 73 -4.81 7.55 -1.46
N CYS A 74 -5.40 6.38 -1.22
CA CYS A 74 -4.99 5.15 -1.87
C CYS A 74 -5.30 5.21 -3.37
N PRO A 75 -4.28 5.13 -4.25
CA PRO A 75 -4.47 5.27 -5.69
C PRO A 75 -5.20 4.07 -6.31
N LEU A 76 -5.23 2.92 -5.62
CA LEU A 76 -5.88 1.70 -6.12
C LEU A 76 -7.40 1.76 -6.02
N CYS A 77 -7.91 2.26 -4.88
CA CYS A 77 -9.35 2.27 -4.62
C CYS A 77 -9.97 3.68 -4.59
N ASN A 78 -9.17 4.74 -4.50
CA ASN A 78 -9.59 6.14 -4.39
C ASN A 78 -10.60 6.41 -3.25
N LYS A 79 -10.64 5.54 -2.23
CA LYS A 79 -11.59 5.60 -1.11
C LYS A 79 -10.94 5.67 0.26
N GLY A 80 -9.82 4.96 0.44
CA GLY A 80 -9.11 4.89 1.71
C GLY A 80 -7.87 5.77 1.74
N GLN A 81 -7.32 5.94 2.94
CA GLN A 81 -6.05 6.60 3.15
C GLN A 81 -4.94 5.56 3.30
N LEU A 82 -3.74 5.93 2.88
CA LEU A 82 -2.53 5.13 3.07
C LEU A 82 -1.94 5.44 4.43
N VAL A 83 -1.72 4.39 5.22
CA VAL A 83 -1.08 4.48 6.53
C VAL A 83 0.27 3.79 6.43
N SER A 84 1.34 4.50 6.81
CA SER A 84 2.68 3.93 6.84
C SER A 84 2.80 2.91 7.96
N GLY A 85 3.65 1.92 7.76
CA GLY A 85 3.94 0.92 8.77
C GLY A 85 5.10 0.04 8.38
N LEU A 86 5.24 -1.05 9.11
CA LEU A 86 6.34 -1.99 9.02
C LEU A 86 5.79 -3.39 8.75
N LYS A 87 6.59 -4.19 8.05
CA LYS A 87 6.31 -5.60 7.84
C LYS A 87 7.00 -6.41 8.93
N CYS A 88 6.26 -7.31 9.58
CA CYS A 88 6.84 -8.19 10.59
C CYS A 88 7.77 -9.21 9.90
N PRO A 89 9.05 -9.30 10.28
CA PRO A 89 9.99 -10.24 9.65
C PRO A 89 9.69 -11.71 10.00
N VAL A 90 8.91 -11.96 11.06
CA VAL A 90 8.59 -13.32 11.50
C VAL A 90 7.44 -13.94 10.70
N ASN A 91 6.36 -13.19 10.46
CA ASN A 91 5.12 -13.70 9.85
C ASN A 91 4.59 -12.82 8.71
N GLY A 92 5.30 -11.77 8.31
CA GLY A 92 4.90 -10.87 7.22
C GLY A 92 3.74 -9.92 7.53
N CYS A 93 3.24 -9.86 8.77
CA CYS A 93 2.10 -9.00 9.11
C CYS A 93 2.44 -7.50 9.04
N PHE A 94 1.55 -6.69 8.50
CA PHE A 94 1.63 -5.22 8.61
C PHE A 94 1.29 -4.73 10.03
N TYR A 95 2.09 -3.81 10.55
CA TYR A 95 1.84 -3.12 11.81
C TYR A 95 2.36 -1.67 11.75
N VAL A 96 1.65 -0.74 12.38
CA VAL A 96 2.03 0.70 12.39
C VAL A 96 2.99 1.01 13.54
N GLN A 97 2.84 0.33 14.67
CA GLN A 97 3.67 0.52 15.86
C GLN A 97 3.94 -0.84 16.50
N ALA A 98 5.20 -1.10 16.86
CA ALA A 98 5.57 -2.30 17.60
C ALA A 98 4.91 -2.28 18.99
N GLY A 99 4.50 -3.44 19.47
CA GLY A 99 4.20 -3.61 20.89
C GLY A 99 5.50 -3.72 21.70
N GLN A 100 5.36 -3.73 23.02
CA GLN A 100 6.48 -3.91 23.94
C GLN A 100 6.16 -5.02 24.95
N MET A 101 7.12 -5.91 25.18
CA MET A 101 7.06 -6.91 26.24
C MET A 101 7.35 -6.27 27.60
N ALA A 102 7.04 -6.97 28.70
CA ALA A 102 7.30 -6.49 30.06
C ALA A 102 8.80 -6.25 30.36
N ASP A 103 9.68 -6.96 29.66
CA ASP A 103 11.14 -6.81 29.72
C ASP A 103 11.68 -5.71 28.78
N GLY A 104 10.79 -4.98 28.10
CA GLY A 104 11.12 -3.87 27.22
C GLY A 104 11.44 -4.24 25.78
N ARG A 105 11.50 -5.53 25.43
CA ARG A 105 11.79 -5.94 24.04
C ARG A 105 10.62 -5.65 23.09
N PRO A 106 10.89 -5.24 21.83
CA PRO A 106 9.85 -5.01 20.85
C PRO A 106 9.19 -6.32 20.44
N VAL A 107 7.86 -6.29 20.25
CA VAL A 107 7.06 -7.45 19.84
C VAL A 107 6.10 -7.06 18.73
N CYS A 108 5.89 -7.94 17.75
CA CYS A 108 4.89 -7.70 16.74
C CYS A 108 3.50 -7.69 17.40
N PRO A 109 2.69 -6.62 17.26
CA PRO A 109 1.40 -6.54 17.91
C PRO A 109 0.38 -7.53 17.35
N LYS A 110 0.59 -8.03 16.12
CA LYS A 110 -0.29 -8.97 15.42
C LYS A 110 -0.02 -10.42 15.82
N CYS A 111 1.22 -10.89 15.63
CA CYS A 111 1.56 -12.29 15.87
C CYS A 111 2.15 -12.56 17.27
N LYS A 112 2.35 -11.50 18.09
CA LYS A 112 2.89 -11.57 19.45
C LYS A 112 4.27 -12.24 19.54
N LYS A 113 5.03 -12.26 18.43
CA LYS A 113 6.40 -12.76 18.38
C LYS A 113 7.41 -11.61 18.57
N PRO A 114 8.53 -11.85 19.27
CA PRO A 114 9.60 -10.86 19.41
C PRO A 114 10.07 -10.37 18.04
N LEU A 115 10.33 -9.08 17.94
CA LEU A 115 10.99 -8.49 16.79
C LEU A 115 12.52 -8.49 17.03
N PRO A 116 13.33 -8.63 15.97
CA PRO A 116 14.79 -8.53 16.07
C PRO A 116 15.24 -7.14 16.53
#